data_AF-A0A9P0C0H6-F1
#
_entry.id   AF-A0A9P0C0H6-F1
#
_cell.length_a   1.000
_cell.length_b   1.000
_cell.length_c   1.000
_cell.angle_alpha   90.00
_cell.angle_beta   90.00
_cell.angle_gamma   90.00
#
_symmetry.space_group_name_H-M   'P 1'
#
loop_
_entity.id
_entity.type
_entity.pdbx_description
1 polymer ?
#
loop_
_entity_poly.entity_id
_entity_poly.type
_entity_poly.pdbx_seq_one_letter_code
_entity_poly.pdbx_strand_id
1 'polypeptide(L)'
;MSSSCRPMMSASILTAFAGGLPSILYSCGAIVNTEKLNMAPVLYKIEPSPPANAVRILADIIGLELELKDVDMANLEHKSPDYLKLNPAGVVPTLVDDGFAVGDSHAIMIYLVSKYGGNKSEFLYPSDLRTRAIINQVMLYNASILFSRNSRVGMAMIFEGLKGPSERHISDVEEAYGMLERFLSKYRYVAANHLTIADISLATSLYVSVLIKEIDPEIPPDYCLV
;
A
#
# COMPACT_ATOMS: atom_id res chain seq x y z
N MET A 1 31.19 32.14 -52.44
CA MET A 1 32.32 32.65 -51.62
C MET A 1 31.95 32.37 -50.17
N SER A 2 32.49 31.27 -49.63
CA SER A 2 33.48 31.24 -48.53
C SER A 2 32.83 31.44 -47.15
N SER A 3 32.52 30.39 -46.38
CA SER A 3 33.41 29.51 -45.59
C SER A 3 33.97 30.12 -44.30
N SER A 4 33.97 29.27 -43.26
CA SER A 4 34.63 29.37 -41.93
C SER A 4 33.71 29.90 -40.80
N CYS A 5 33.71 29.37 -39.57
CA CYS A 5 34.54 28.35 -38.95
C CYS A 5 33.85 27.75 -37.69
N ARG A 6 33.93 26.41 -37.58
CA ARG A 6 33.93 25.49 -36.42
C ARG A 6 33.46 25.93 -35.00
N PRO A 7 32.76 25.04 -34.28
CA PRO A 7 32.89 24.89 -32.84
C PRO A 7 33.93 23.79 -32.46
N MET A 8 34.87 24.12 -31.57
CA MET A 8 35.71 23.23 -30.73
C MET A 8 35.48 23.73 -29.29
N MET A 9 35.51 22.97 -28.19
CA MET A 9 35.64 21.57 -27.75
C MET A 9 35.22 21.62 -26.25
N SER A 10 34.80 20.58 -25.52
CA SER A 10 35.38 19.23 -25.31
C SER A 10 34.26 18.22 -25.02
N ALA A 11 34.21 16.96 -25.48
CA ALA A 11 35.21 15.88 -25.60
C ALA A 11 35.65 15.26 -24.25
N SER A 12 34.73 14.53 -23.60
CA SER A 12 34.92 13.45 -22.61
C SER A 12 33.51 13.06 -22.12
N ILE A 13 32.90 11.88 -22.28
CA ILE A 13 33.32 10.52 -22.57
C ILE A 13 32.10 9.84 -23.21
N LEU A 14 32.21 9.50 -24.49
CA LEU A 14 31.24 8.70 -25.23
C LEU A 14 32.06 7.62 -25.96
N THR A 15 32.60 6.70 -25.18
CA THR A 15 33.34 5.52 -25.67
C THR A 15 33.20 4.39 -24.66
N ALA A 16 32.09 3.67 -24.71
CA ALA A 16 31.96 2.34 -24.09
C ALA A 16 31.00 1.46 -24.90
N PHE A 17 31.11 1.51 -26.23
CA PHE A 17 30.50 0.55 -27.16
C PHE A 17 31.45 0.34 -28.33
N ALA A 18 32.53 -0.41 -28.10
CA ALA A 18 33.36 -1.08 -29.11
C ALA A 18 34.53 -1.78 -28.41
N GLY A 19 34.33 -3.04 -28.01
CA GLY A 19 35.39 -3.87 -27.46
C GLY A 19 35.00 -5.33 -27.63
N GLY A 20 35.56 -5.97 -28.65
CA GLY A 20 35.23 -7.33 -29.07
C GLY A 20 35.43 -8.39 -28.01
N LEU A 21 34.60 -9.42 -28.08
CA LEU A 21 34.74 -10.69 -27.38
C LEU A 21 35.99 -11.44 -27.85
N PRO A 22 36.85 -11.94 -26.93
CA PRO A 22 37.70 -13.08 -27.22
C PRO A 22 36.96 -14.38 -26.88
N SER A 23 36.87 -15.25 -27.88
CA SER A 23 36.49 -16.65 -27.75
C SER A 23 37.61 -17.45 -27.09
N ILE A 24 37.39 -17.93 -25.86
CA ILE A 24 38.18 -19.01 -25.27
C ILE A 24 37.22 -19.95 -24.51
N LEU A 25 37.16 -21.19 -24.99
CA LEU A 25 36.58 -22.36 -24.34
C LEU A 25 37.38 -22.69 -23.07
N TYR A 26 36.71 -22.81 -21.92
CA TYR A 26 37.16 -23.69 -20.83
C TYR A 26 35.97 -24.44 -20.23
N SER A 27 36.05 -25.75 -20.37
CA SER A 27 35.33 -26.76 -19.60
C SER A 27 35.64 -26.61 -18.10
N CYS A 28 34.62 -26.56 -17.24
CA CYS A 28 34.65 -27.18 -15.91
C CYS A 28 33.26 -27.09 -15.28
N GLY A 29 32.75 -28.18 -14.71
CA GLY A 29 31.47 -28.21 -14.01
C GLY A 29 31.46 -27.26 -12.81
N ALA A 30 30.41 -26.45 -12.71
CA ALA A 30 30.07 -25.71 -11.51
C ALA A 30 28.56 -25.87 -11.26
N ILE A 31 28.30 -26.58 -10.16
CA ILE A 31 27.08 -26.69 -9.36
C ILE A 31 26.00 -25.69 -9.76
N VAL A 32 24.85 -26.21 -10.21
CA VAL A 32 23.59 -25.43 -10.26
C VAL A 32 23.30 -25.02 -8.82
N ASN A 33 23.58 -23.77 -8.49
CA ASN A 33 23.06 -23.15 -7.29
C ASN A 33 21.57 -22.96 -7.58
N THR A 34 20.73 -23.86 -7.04
CA THR A 34 19.28 -23.67 -7.05
C THR A 34 18.99 -22.50 -6.12
N GLU A 35 19.15 -21.27 -6.62
CA GLU A 35 18.42 -20.14 -6.11
C GLU A 35 16.95 -20.58 -6.10
N LYS A 36 16.33 -20.62 -4.91
CA LYS A 36 14.87 -20.69 -4.84
C LYS A 36 14.38 -19.61 -5.80
N LEU A 37 13.58 -19.98 -6.79
CA LEU A 37 12.74 -18.99 -7.46
C LEU A 37 11.93 -18.34 -6.32
N ASN A 38 12.30 -17.12 -5.92
CA ASN A 38 11.45 -16.33 -5.05
C ASN A 38 10.20 -16.04 -5.86
N MET A 39 9.15 -16.79 -5.58
CA MET A 39 7.86 -16.58 -6.20
C MET A 39 7.33 -15.21 -5.76
N ALA A 40 6.70 -14.47 -6.67
CA ALA A 40 6.04 -13.23 -6.31
C ALA A 40 4.99 -13.51 -5.21
N PRO A 41 4.91 -12.69 -4.14
CA PRO A 41 3.88 -12.87 -3.13
C PRO A 41 2.49 -12.76 -3.76
N VAL A 42 1.58 -13.64 -3.35
CA VAL A 42 0.20 -13.70 -3.85
C VAL A 42 -0.70 -12.90 -2.92
N LEU A 43 -1.43 -11.93 -3.48
CA LEU A 43 -2.45 -11.15 -2.78
C LEU A 43 -3.84 -11.60 -3.20
N TYR A 44 -4.54 -12.26 -2.29
CA TYR A 44 -5.95 -12.58 -2.44
C TYR A 44 -6.78 -11.34 -2.15
N LYS A 45 -7.56 -10.87 -3.13
CA LYS A 45 -8.25 -9.58 -3.11
C LYS A 45 -9.61 -9.61 -3.78
N ILE A 46 -10.29 -8.47 -3.72
CA ILE A 46 -11.34 -8.05 -4.64
C ILE A 46 -11.05 -6.60 -5.06
N GLU A 47 -11.36 -6.21 -6.30
CA GLU A 47 -11.04 -4.88 -6.84
C GLU A 47 -11.60 -3.70 -6.01
N PRO A 48 -12.85 -3.70 -5.51
CA PRO A 48 -13.38 -2.56 -4.77
C PRO A 48 -12.86 -2.46 -3.33
N SER A 49 -12.05 -3.42 -2.85
CA SER A 49 -11.66 -3.49 -1.43
C SER A 49 -10.61 -2.42 -1.06
N PRO A 50 -10.96 -1.45 -0.19
CA PRO A 50 -9.99 -0.46 0.31
C PRO A 50 -8.77 -1.05 1.00
N PRO A 51 -8.89 -2.07 1.89
CA PRO A 51 -7.73 -2.64 2.54
C PRO A 51 -6.82 -3.39 1.54
N ALA A 52 -7.39 -4.04 0.52
CA ALA A 52 -6.56 -4.67 -0.53
C ALA A 52 -5.84 -3.64 -1.40
N ASN A 53 -6.50 -2.52 -1.72
CA ASN A 53 -5.89 -1.43 -2.48
C ASN A 53 -4.77 -0.73 -1.71
N ALA A 54 -4.86 -0.63 -0.37
CA ALA A 54 -3.76 -0.08 0.43
C ALA A 54 -2.48 -0.94 0.32
N VAL A 55 -2.64 -2.27 0.31
CA VAL A 55 -1.52 -3.21 0.09
C VAL A 55 -0.92 -3.04 -1.31
N ARG A 56 -1.77 -2.95 -2.34
CA ARG A 56 -1.33 -2.75 -3.74
C ARG A 56 -0.56 -1.45 -3.93
N ILE A 57 -1.08 -0.33 -3.41
CA ILE A 57 -0.41 0.96 -3.48
C ILE A 57 0.96 0.90 -2.80
N LEU A 58 1.06 0.27 -1.62
CA LEU A 58 2.35 0.07 -0.97
C LEU A 58 3.29 -0.76 -1.84
N ALA A 59 2.82 -1.87 -2.42
CA ALA A 59 3.62 -2.74 -3.28
C ALA A 59 4.18 -1.96 -4.48
N ASP A 60 3.36 -1.14 -5.13
CA ASP A 60 3.78 -0.25 -6.22
C ASP A 60 4.84 0.75 -5.75
N ILE A 61 4.64 1.40 -4.59
CA ILE A 61 5.59 2.36 -4.00
C ILE A 61 6.95 1.69 -3.73
N ILE A 62 6.96 0.48 -3.19
CA ILE A 62 8.21 -0.23 -2.89
C ILE A 62 8.83 -0.89 -4.13
N GLY A 63 8.07 -1.04 -5.23
CA GLY A 63 8.50 -1.69 -6.46
C GLY A 63 8.43 -3.21 -6.38
N LEU A 64 7.49 -3.74 -5.60
CA LEU A 64 7.23 -5.16 -5.44
C LEU A 64 6.08 -5.59 -6.35
N GLU A 65 6.34 -6.53 -7.25
CA GLU A 65 5.29 -7.17 -8.04
C GLU A 65 4.55 -8.20 -7.17
N LEU A 66 3.22 -8.13 -7.19
CA LEU A 66 2.34 -9.08 -6.51
C LEU A 66 1.56 -9.87 -7.55
N GLU A 67 1.46 -11.18 -7.35
CA GLU A 67 0.45 -11.98 -8.05
C GLU A 67 -0.92 -11.66 -7.43
N LEU A 68 -1.87 -11.18 -8.23
CA LEU A 68 -3.21 -10.83 -7.75
C LEU A 68 -4.17 -11.98 -8.00
N LYS A 69 -4.83 -12.46 -6.94
CA LYS A 69 -5.85 -13.50 -7.03
C LYS A 69 -7.19 -12.98 -6.55
N ASP A 70 -8.18 -12.93 -7.45
CA ASP A 70 -9.54 -12.57 -7.09
C ASP A 70 -10.21 -13.69 -6.27
N VAL A 71 -10.93 -13.29 -5.22
CA VAL A 71 -11.72 -14.18 -4.38
C VAL A 71 -13.19 -14.06 -4.75
N ASP A 72 -13.85 -15.17 -5.03
CA ASP A 72 -15.27 -15.19 -5.36
C ASP A 72 -16.12 -15.00 -4.10
N MET A 73 -16.53 -13.75 -3.87
CA MET A 73 -17.38 -13.38 -2.74
C MET A 73 -18.82 -13.85 -2.93
N ALA A 74 -19.31 -14.00 -4.17
CA ALA A 74 -20.68 -14.40 -4.46
C ALA A 74 -20.91 -15.87 -4.13
N ASN A 75 -19.91 -16.73 -4.39
CA ASN A 75 -19.93 -18.14 -4.03
C ASN A 75 -19.29 -18.43 -2.65
N LEU A 76 -19.07 -17.40 -1.84
CA LEU A 76 -18.51 -17.52 -0.49
C LEU A 76 -17.13 -18.22 -0.42
N GLU A 77 -16.27 -18.07 -1.43
CA GLU A 77 -14.94 -18.70 -1.47
C GLU A 77 -14.10 -18.35 -0.23
N HIS A 78 -14.19 -17.09 0.24
CA HIS A 78 -13.56 -16.59 1.47
C HIS A 78 -13.97 -17.34 2.75
N LYS A 79 -15.04 -18.15 2.70
CA LYS A 79 -15.51 -19.02 3.80
C LYS A 79 -15.25 -20.50 3.54
N SER A 80 -14.68 -20.86 2.40
CA SER A 80 -14.33 -22.24 2.08
C SER A 80 -13.29 -22.80 3.07
N PRO A 81 -13.28 -24.12 3.33
CA PRO A 81 -12.27 -24.72 4.19
C PRO A 81 -10.83 -24.46 3.73
N ASP A 82 -10.61 -24.33 2.41
CA ASP A 82 -9.26 -24.08 1.88
C ASP A 82 -8.82 -22.62 2.08
N TYR A 83 -9.73 -21.65 1.92
CA TYR A 83 -9.41 -20.25 2.21
C TYR A 83 -9.21 -20.00 3.71
N LEU A 84 -10.02 -20.62 4.56
CA LEU A 84 -9.93 -20.45 6.02
C LEU A 84 -8.62 -21.02 6.60
N LYS A 85 -7.96 -21.95 5.91
CA LYS A 85 -6.59 -22.39 6.25
C LYS A 85 -5.56 -21.27 6.04
N LEU A 86 -5.79 -20.39 5.06
CA LEU A 86 -4.92 -19.25 4.77
C LEU A 86 -5.23 -18.07 5.71
N ASN A 87 -6.52 -17.74 5.85
CA ASN A 87 -6.98 -16.65 6.70
C ASN A 87 -8.21 -17.08 7.51
N PRO A 88 -8.04 -17.39 8.81
CA PRO A 88 -9.13 -17.83 9.68
C PRO A 88 -10.25 -16.81 9.87
N ALA A 89 -9.98 -15.51 9.65
CA ALA A 89 -11.03 -14.48 9.68
C ALA A 89 -11.98 -14.59 8.47
N GLY A 90 -11.53 -15.26 7.39
CA GLY A 90 -12.29 -15.41 6.15
C GLY A 90 -12.66 -14.05 5.58
N VAL A 91 -11.68 -13.18 5.38
CA VAL A 91 -11.82 -11.84 4.79
C VAL A 91 -10.66 -11.58 3.83
N VAL A 92 -10.83 -10.61 2.94
CA VAL A 92 -9.74 -10.07 2.10
C VAL A 92 -9.26 -8.73 2.66
N PRO A 93 -7.99 -8.34 2.46
CA PRO A 93 -6.94 -9.08 1.77
C PRO A 93 -6.31 -10.22 2.61
N THR A 94 -5.72 -11.18 1.90
CA THR A 94 -4.81 -12.20 2.47
C THR A 94 -3.55 -12.26 1.60
N LEU A 95 -2.38 -12.14 2.20
CA LEU A 95 -1.09 -12.31 1.52
C LEU A 95 -0.59 -13.74 1.75
N VAL A 96 -0.05 -14.37 0.71
CA VAL A 96 0.74 -15.60 0.81
C VAL A 96 2.12 -15.36 0.20
N ASP A 97 3.16 -15.60 0.98
CA ASP A 97 4.55 -15.34 0.60
C ASP A 97 5.41 -16.53 1.06
N ASP A 98 5.91 -17.32 0.10
CA ASP A 98 6.70 -18.54 0.36
C ASP A 98 6.07 -19.51 1.39
N GLY A 99 4.74 -19.65 1.33
CA GLY A 99 3.96 -20.51 2.24
C GLY A 99 3.60 -19.87 3.58
N PHE A 100 4.08 -18.66 3.87
CA PHE A 100 3.59 -17.85 4.99
C PHE A 100 2.33 -17.10 4.57
N ALA A 101 1.22 -17.31 5.29
CA ALA A 101 -0.04 -16.62 5.06
C ALA A 101 -0.33 -15.62 6.17
N VAL A 102 -0.76 -14.41 5.80
CA VAL A 102 -1.15 -13.37 6.75
C VAL A 102 -2.34 -12.56 6.20
N GLY A 103 -3.38 -12.43 7.02
CA GLY A 103 -4.50 -11.52 6.78
C GLY A 103 -4.28 -10.16 7.46
N ASP A 104 -5.25 -9.26 7.30
CA ASP A 104 -5.21 -7.86 7.77
C ASP A 104 -4.27 -6.95 6.96
N SER A 105 -4.82 -5.92 6.32
CA SER A 105 -4.05 -5.03 5.43
C SER A 105 -2.93 -4.30 6.16
N HIS A 106 -3.14 -3.91 7.42
CA HIS A 106 -2.14 -3.17 8.20
C HIS A 106 -0.96 -4.10 8.54
N ALA A 107 -1.25 -5.34 8.95
CA ALA A 107 -0.23 -6.36 9.19
C ALA A 107 0.55 -6.72 7.91
N ILE A 108 -0.16 -6.92 6.79
CA ILE A 108 0.44 -7.18 5.47
C ILE A 108 1.35 -6.03 5.06
N MET A 109 0.92 -4.78 5.22
CA MET A 109 1.73 -3.60 4.88
C MET A 109 3.02 -3.53 5.68
N ILE A 110 2.95 -3.75 7.01
CA ILE A 110 4.13 -3.79 7.88
C ILE A 110 5.07 -4.92 7.43
N TYR A 111 4.56 -6.09 7.11
CA TYR A 111 5.35 -7.22 6.64
C TYR A 111 6.08 -6.90 5.32
N LEU A 112 5.35 -6.44 4.31
CA LEU A 112 5.90 -6.16 2.99
C LEU A 112 6.93 -5.03 3.03
N VAL A 113 6.65 -3.92 3.73
CA VAL A 113 7.60 -2.81 3.82
C VAL A 113 8.85 -3.20 4.60
N SER A 114 8.73 -4.10 5.59
CA SER A 114 9.88 -4.58 6.37
C SER A 114 10.74 -5.57 5.58
N LYS A 115 10.12 -6.49 4.82
CA LYS A 115 10.83 -7.54 4.07
C LYS A 115 11.36 -7.04 2.72
N TYR A 116 10.58 -6.27 1.99
CA TYR A 116 10.85 -5.87 0.60
C TYR A 116 11.14 -4.38 0.42
N GLY A 117 10.92 -3.55 1.44
CA GLY A 117 11.02 -2.09 1.28
C GLY A 117 12.43 -1.56 1.06
N GLY A 118 13.48 -2.32 1.40
CA GLY A 118 14.88 -1.88 1.30
C GLY A 118 15.08 -0.50 1.94
N ASN A 119 15.72 0.43 1.23
CA ASN A 119 15.93 1.80 1.70
C ASN A 119 14.62 2.59 1.92
N LYS A 120 13.52 2.22 1.26
CA LYS A 120 12.21 2.87 1.47
C LYS A 120 11.59 2.45 2.80
N SER A 121 12.03 1.36 3.41
CA SER A 121 11.51 0.87 4.69
C SER A 121 11.72 1.89 5.81
N GLU A 122 12.92 2.47 5.90
CA GLU A 122 13.23 3.47 6.93
C GLU A 122 12.45 4.79 6.71
N PHE A 123 11.97 5.05 5.49
CA PHE A 123 11.13 6.21 5.20
C PHE A 123 9.64 5.93 5.43
N LEU A 124 9.13 4.77 5.01
CA LEU A 124 7.70 4.45 5.09
C LEU A 124 7.28 3.87 6.45
N TYR A 125 8.21 3.20 7.15
CA TYR A 125 8.03 2.59 8.47
C TYR A 125 9.33 2.63 9.30
N PRO A 126 9.76 3.83 9.74
CA PRO A 126 11.05 4.06 10.40
C PRO A 126 11.30 3.15 11.60
N SER A 127 12.57 2.86 11.89
CA SER A 127 13.00 2.07 13.06
C SER A 127 12.96 2.85 14.37
N ASP A 128 12.92 4.19 14.31
CA ASP A 128 12.67 5.04 15.48
C ASP A 128 11.36 4.65 16.18
N LEU A 129 11.48 4.26 17.45
CA LEU A 129 10.38 3.70 18.23
C LEU A 129 9.23 4.68 18.42
N ARG A 130 9.52 5.98 18.52
CA ARG A 130 8.48 7.01 18.75
C ARG A 130 7.66 7.23 17.49
N THR A 131 8.31 7.44 16.36
CA THR A 131 7.65 7.60 15.06
C THR A 131 6.83 6.35 14.72
N ARG A 132 7.43 5.17 14.90
CA ARG A 132 6.76 3.89 14.67
C ARG A 132 5.52 3.70 15.55
N ALA A 133 5.58 4.11 16.82
CA ALA A 133 4.42 4.05 17.71
C ALA A 133 3.26 4.95 17.24
N ILE A 134 3.55 6.14 16.69
CA ILE A 134 2.53 7.02 16.12
C ILE A 134 1.95 6.43 14.83
N ILE A 135 2.78 5.89 13.94
CA ILE A 135 2.31 5.19 12.72
C ILE A 135 1.34 4.07 13.11
N ASN A 136 1.73 3.23 14.06
CA ASN A 136 0.89 2.13 14.53
C ASN A 136 -0.39 2.61 15.20
N GLN A 137 -0.32 3.70 16.00
CA GLN A 137 -1.50 4.32 16.59
C GLN A 137 -2.51 4.73 15.51
N VAL A 138 -2.05 5.38 14.44
CA VAL A 138 -2.92 5.84 13.36
C VAL A 138 -3.49 4.66 12.55
N MET A 139 -2.68 3.64 12.27
CA MET A 139 -3.15 2.43 11.57
C MET A 139 -4.21 1.68 12.40
N LEU A 140 -4.00 1.54 13.71
CA LEU A 140 -4.99 0.95 14.62
C LEU A 140 -6.25 1.80 14.73
N TYR A 141 -6.12 3.13 14.76
CA TYR A 141 -7.24 4.06 14.67
C TYR A 141 -8.05 3.83 13.37
N ASN A 142 -7.36 3.69 12.23
CA ASN A 142 -8.01 3.42 10.96
C ASN A 142 -8.81 2.10 11.01
N ALA A 143 -8.18 1.01 11.47
CA ALA A 143 -8.83 -0.29 11.58
C ALA A 143 -10.05 -0.29 12.52
N SER A 144 -9.89 0.29 13.72
CA SER A 144 -10.88 0.19 14.80
C SER A 144 -11.98 1.24 14.75
N ILE A 145 -11.75 2.38 14.10
CA ILE A 145 -12.68 3.51 14.11
C ILE A 145 -13.09 3.87 12.69
N LEU A 146 -12.17 4.41 11.87
CA LEU A 146 -12.55 4.99 10.58
C LEU A 146 -13.10 3.92 9.62
N PHE A 147 -12.30 2.90 9.31
CA PHE A 147 -12.71 1.83 8.41
C PHE A 147 -13.88 1.02 8.98
N SER A 148 -13.89 0.75 10.29
CA SER A 148 -15.00 0.02 10.93
C SER A 148 -16.33 0.77 10.77
N ARG A 149 -16.35 2.09 11.02
CA ARG A 149 -17.55 2.92 10.86
C ARG A 149 -17.98 2.99 9.40
N ASN A 150 -17.04 3.21 8.47
CA ASN A 150 -17.33 3.26 7.03
C ASN A 150 -17.89 1.93 6.51
N SER A 151 -17.21 0.83 6.84
CA SER A 151 -17.58 -0.51 6.35
C SER A 151 -18.95 -0.93 6.86
N ARG A 152 -19.32 -0.61 8.10
CA ARG A 152 -20.67 -0.89 8.61
C ARG A 152 -21.75 -0.24 7.76
N VAL A 153 -21.55 1.02 7.35
CA VAL A 153 -22.50 1.73 6.50
C VAL A 153 -22.50 1.16 5.08
N GLY A 154 -21.32 1.03 4.47
CA GLY A 154 -21.18 0.53 3.10
C GLY A 154 -21.72 -0.89 2.92
N MET A 155 -21.43 -1.78 3.87
CA MET A 155 -21.95 -3.16 3.84
C MET A 155 -23.46 -3.21 4.01
N ALA A 156 -24.04 -2.40 4.91
CA ALA A 156 -25.50 -2.31 5.05
C ALA A 156 -26.17 -1.79 3.76
N MET A 157 -25.54 -0.84 3.07
CA MET A 157 -26.04 -0.35 1.78
C MET A 157 -26.00 -1.43 0.69
N ILE A 158 -24.89 -2.18 0.62
CA ILE A 158 -24.69 -3.19 -0.42
C ILE A 158 -25.51 -4.46 -0.18
N PHE A 159 -25.54 -4.96 1.07
CA PHE A 159 -26.07 -6.29 1.39
C PHE A 159 -27.42 -6.28 2.11
N GLU A 160 -27.77 -5.17 2.78
CA GLU A 160 -29.00 -5.07 3.58
C GLU A 160 -30.03 -4.11 2.95
N GLY A 161 -29.72 -3.51 1.79
CA GLY A 161 -30.63 -2.63 1.06
C GLY A 161 -30.84 -1.26 1.72
N LEU A 162 -29.92 -0.83 2.59
CA LEU A 162 -29.95 0.50 3.18
C LEU A 162 -29.83 1.56 2.07
N LYS A 163 -30.83 2.44 1.95
CA LYS A 163 -30.89 3.45 0.87
C LYS A 163 -29.88 4.59 1.00
N GLY A 164 -29.23 4.70 2.16
CA GLY A 164 -28.26 5.75 2.48
C GLY A 164 -27.94 5.79 3.97
N PRO A 165 -26.90 6.53 4.39
CA PRO A 165 -26.54 6.63 5.79
C PRO A 165 -27.64 7.31 6.62
N SER A 166 -27.86 6.81 7.84
CA SER A 166 -28.69 7.50 8.84
C SER A 166 -27.95 8.71 9.41
N GLU A 167 -28.65 9.62 10.10
CA GLU A 167 -28.00 10.71 10.84
C GLU A 167 -26.96 10.20 11.84
N ARG A 168 -27.22 9.04 12.47
CA ARG A 168 -26.25 8.41 13.36
C ARG A 168 -25.00 7.95 12.63
N HIS A 169 -25.14 7.39 11.43
CA HIS A 169 -24.01 6.97 10.60
C HIS A 169 -23.15 8.18 10.19
N ILE A 170 -23.80 9.27 9.78
CA ILE A 170 -23.12 10.53 9.43
C ILE A 170 -22.36 11.06 10.65
N SER A 171 -23.01 11.16 11.80
CA SER A 171 -22.40 11.64 13.04
C SER A 171 -21.21 10.78 13.49
N ASP A 172 -21.32 9.44 13.41
CA ASP A 172 -20.20 8.54 13.71
C ASP A 172 -19.03 8.77 12.75
N VAL A 173 -19.28 8.97 11.46
CA VAL A 173 -18.22 9.24 10.48
C VAL A 173 -17.59 10.60 10.74
N GLU A 174 -18.37 11.65 10.99
CA GLU A 174 -17.88 13.00 11.35
C GLU A 174 -17.01 13.00 12.61
N GLU A 175 -17.38 12.24 13.64
CA GLU A 175 -16.55 12.10 14.84
C GLU A 175 -15.19 11.47 14.50
N ALA A 176 -15.18 10.43 13.66
CA ALA A 176 -13.93 9.82 13.20
C ALA A 176 -13.09 10.83 12.41
N TYR A 177 -13.69 11.55 11.47
CA TYR A 177 -13.01 12.64 10.76
C TYR A 177 -12.39 13.67 11.72
N GLY A 178 -13.16 14.14 12.71
CA GLY A 178 -12.64 15.05 13.72
C GLY A 178 -11.48 14.48 14.53
N MET A 179 -11.41 13.16 14.75
CA MET A 179 -10.23 12.51 15.34
C MET A 179 -9.03 12.56 14.40
N LEU A 180 -9.23 12.28 13.12
CA LEU A 180 -8.17 12.33 12.10
C LEU A 180 -7.58 13.74 11.97
N GLU A 181 -8.41 14.78 11.97
CA GLU A 181 -7.97 16.18 11.94
C GLU A 181 -7.02 16.51 13.10
N ARG A 182 -7.27 15.96 14.30
CA ARG A 182 -6.39 16.15 15.46
C ARG A 182 -5.04 15.43 15.34
N PHE A 183 -4.95 14.39 14.50
CA PHE A 183 -3.65 13.79 14.16
C PHE A 183 -2.90 14.65 13.15
N LEU A 184 -3.60 15.14 12.12
CA LEU A 184 -3.04 15.98 11.07
C LEU A 184 -2.54 17.34 11.56
N SER A 185 -3.12 17.90 12.63
CA SER A 185 -2.67 19.19 13.17
C SER A 185 -1.23 19.21 13.72
N LYS A 186 -0.60 18.04 13.90
CA LYS A 186 0.74 17.92 14.50
C LYS A 186 1.88 17.81 13.49
N TYR A 187 1.58 17.35 12.28
CA TYR A 187 2.58 16.91 11.31
C TYR A 187 2.10 17.17 9.89
N ARG A 188 3.04 17.24 8.93
CA ARG A 188 2.68 17.40 7.52
C ARG A 188 1.88 16.21 6.95
N TYR A 189 2.19 15.01 7.41
CA TYR A 189 1.48 13.76 7.11
C TYR A 189 0.91 13.20 8.42
N VAL A 190 0.01 12.22 8.37
CA VAL A 190 -0.80 11.84 9.54
C VAL A 190 0.02 11.41 10.77
N ALA A 191 1.21 10.86 10.54
CA ALA A 191 2.05 10.29 11.60
C ALA A 191 3.48 10.86 11.65
N ALA A 192 3.90 11.61 10.63
CA ALA A 192 5.27 12.10 10.48
C ALA A 192 5.34 13.31 9.53
N ASN A 193 6.55 13.87 9.35
CA ASN A 193 6.77 14.95 8.36
C ASN A 193 6.98 14.44 6.92
N HIS A 194 6.78 13.15 6.69
CA HIS A 194 6.89 12.49 5.40
C HIS A 194 5.83 11.39 5.27
N LEU A 195 5.59 10.92 4.04
CA LEU A 195 4.66 9.83 3.76
C LEU A 195 5.05 8.56 4.52
N THR A 196 4.06 7.89 5.11
CA THR A 196 4.21 6.61 5.81
C THR A 196 3.13 5.60 5.39
N ILE A 197 3.26 4.35 5.85
CA ILE A 197 2.20 3.34 5.68
C ILE A 197 0.88 3.71 6.36
N ALA A 198 0.87 4.61 7.35
CA ALA A 198 -0.37 5.12 7.95
C ALA A 198 -1.19 5.92 6.93
N ASP A 199 -0.54 6.83 6.20
CA ASP A 199 -1.17 7.66 5.17
C ASP A 199 -1.76 6.81 4.05
N ILE A 200 -1.00 5.82 3.56
CA ILE A 200 -1.44 4.90 2.50
C ILE A 200 -2.71 4.15 2.94
N SER A 201 -2.74 3.64 4.18
CA SER A 201 -3.90 2.91 4.69
C SER A 201 -5.15 3.80 4.86
N LEU A 202 -4.96 5.05 5.25
CA LEU A 202 -6.05 6.01 5.43
C LEU A 202 -6.61 6.48 4.11
N ALA A 203 -5.76 6.76 3.12
CA ALA A 203 -6.17 7.28 1.82
C ALA A 203 -7.24 6.41 1.15
N THR A 204 -7.08 5.08 1.19
CA THR A 204 -8.08 4.17 0.61
C THR A 204 -9.37 4.10 1.42
N SER A 205 -9.28 4.27 2.74
CA SER A 205 -10.45 4.28 3.63
C SER A 205 -11.26 5.58 3.47
N LEU A 206 -10.57 6.71 3.30
CA LEU A 206 -11.17 8.02 3.02
C LEU A 206 -11.83 8.06 1.65
N TYR A 207 -11.24 7.43 0.64
CA TYR A 207 -11.84 7.34 -0.70
C TYR A 207 -13.25 6.73 -0.64
N VAL A 208 -13.46 5.70 0.18
CA VAL A 208 -14.79 5.09 0.35
C VAL A 208 -15.72 5.92 1.22
N SER A 209 -15.21 6.72 2.15
CA SER A 209 -16.05 7.64 2.92
C SER A 209 -16.77 8.67 2.05
N VAL A 210 -16.25 9.01 0.87
CA VAL A 210 -16.94 9.90 -0.10
C VAL A 210 -18.32 9.36 -0.49
N LEU A 211 -18.50 8.03 -0.48
CA LEU A 211 -19.78 7.38 -0.75
C LEU A 211 -20.81 7.58 0.38
N ILE A 212 -20.35 7.92 1.58
CA ILE A 212 -21.19 8.14 2.77
C ILE A 212 -21.46 9.64 2.95
N LYS A 213 -20.44 10.47 2.79
CA LYS A 213 -20.52 11.91 2.87
C LYS A 213 -19.50 12.48 1.90
N GLU A 214 -19.93 13.37 1.02
CA GLU A 214 -19.02 14.11 0.15
C GLU A 214 -17.97 14.82 1.02
N ILE A 215 -16.70 14.56 0.70
CA ILE A 215 -15.59 15.33 1.26
C ILE A 215 -15.57 16.61 0.42
N ASP A 216 -15.86 17.74 1.04
CA ASP A 216 -15.81 19.04 0.37
C ASP A 216 -14.38 19.30 -0.11
N PRO A 217 -14.11 19.36 -1.43
CA PRO A 217 -12.77 19.60 -1.96
C PRO A 217 -12.32 21.05 -1.78
N GLU A 218 -13.22 21.98 -1.47
CA GLU A 218 -12.97 23.42 -1.30
C GLU A 218 -12.78 23.84 0.16
N ILE A 219 -13.09 22.97 1.12
CA ILE A 219 -12.72 23.16 2.53
C ILE A 219 -11.38 22.45 2.76
N PRO A 220 -10.23 23.14 2.63
CA PRO A 220 -9.01 22.61 3.23
C PRO A 220 -9.30 22.39 4.72
N PRO A 221 -8.86 21.27 5.33
CA PRO A 221 -8.85 21.18 6.79
C PRO A 221 -8.10 22.42 7.28
N ASP A 222 -8.71 23.25 8.13
CA ASP A 222 -8.21 24.60 8.46
C ASP A 222 -6.68 24.63 8.69
N TYR A 223 -5.93 24.88 7.61
CA TYR A 223 -4.48 24.96 7.59
C TYR A 223 -4.14 26.44 7.48
N CYS A 224 -4.18 27.14 8.61
CA CYS A 224 -3.50 28.41 8.84
C CYS A 224 -3.39 28.72 10.34
N LEU A 225 -2.19 28.50 10.87
CA LEU A 225 -1.51 29.35 11.86
C LEU A 225 -2.36 29.95 13.00
N VAL A 226 -2.32 29.29 14.16
CA VAL A 226 -2.01 29.95 15.44
C VAL A 226 -1.04 29.08 16.22
#